data_AF-A0A961CZJ2-F1
#
_entry.id   AF-A0A961CZJ2-F1
#
_cell.length_a   1.000
_cell.length_b   1.000
_cell.length_c   1.000
_cell.angle_alpha   90.00
_cell.angle_beta   90.00
_cell.angle_gamma   90.00
#
_symmetry.space_group_name_H-M   'P 1'
#
loop_
_entity.id
_entity.type
_entity.pdbx_description
1 polymer ?
#
loop_
_entity_poly.entity_id
_entity_poly.type
_entity_poly.pdbx_seq_one_letter_code
_entity_poly.pdbx_strand_id
1 'polypeptide(L)'
;MNERAARVRTVLLTAVAGAGLLLTSCGDSGTTAESTTTTTSAPMPAEFSGYVRSPALDVSSVTLPAVDGTPVSMVADPGDLRLVYFGYTFCPDVCPATMSFVKATMENLPEEDRERVEVDMVTVDPRRDTPEKLQEYVTNFVPSGTAIRTEDRTLLYGSADAFGADFKASINAEGVREISHTADLYVVDDTGTVILTWPFGTAQADIERDLVRLLAGERPDTEPAADPPAGGGEEDR
;
A
#
# COMPACT_ATOMS: atom_id res chain seq x y z
N MET A 1 21.08 -28.96 -39.60
CA MET A 1 20.81 -30.37 -39.91
C MET A 1 20.13 -31.00 -38.69
N ASN A 2 18.97 -31.61 -38.94
CA ASN A 2 18.16 -32.50 -38.09
C ASN A 2 17.29 -31.77 -37.06
N GLU A 3 16.03 -31.43 -37.34
CA GLU A 3 14.81 -32.21 -37.66
C GLU A 3 14.15 -32.94 -36.47
N ARG A 4 12.81 -32.80 -36.47
CA ARG A 4 11.72 -33.62 -35.88
C ARG A 4 11.23 -33.20 -34.50
N ALA A 5 9.93 -33.23 -34.19
CA ALA A 5 8.66 -33.21 -34.93
C ALA A 5 7.56 -33.17 -33.84
N ALA A 6 6.44 -32.53 -34.17
CA ALA A 6 5.24 -32.36 -33.35
C ALA A 6 4.60 -33.66 -32.82
N ARG A 7 3.75 -33.52 -31.79
CA ARG A 7 2.48 -34.26 -31.66
C ARG A 7 1.53 -33.59 -30.68
N VAL A 8 0.54 -32.91 -31.26
CA VAL A 8 -0.74 -32.49 -30.66
C VAL A 8 -1.58 -33.73 -30.37
N ARG A 9 -2.26 -33.78 -29.23
CA ARG A 9 -3.27 -34.80 -28.93
C ARG A 9 -4.55 -34.16 -28.38
N THR A 10 -5.46 -33.91 -29.31
CA THR A 10 -6.88 -33.66 -29.09
C THR A 10 -7.56 -34.89 -28.48
N VAL A 11 -8.39 -34.72 -27.45
CA VAL A 11 -9.33 -35.74 -26.97
C VAL A 11 -10.73 -35.14 -27.02
N LEU A 12 -11.59 -35.72 -27.86
CA LEU A 12 -13.01 -35.41 -28.00
C LEU A 12 -13.87 -36.42 -27.21
N LEU A 13 -15.00 -35.88 -26.71
CA LEU A 13 -16.33 -36.50 -26.54
C LEU A 13 -16.51 -37.66 -25.55
N THR A 14 -17.44 -37.46 -24.62
CA THR A 14 -18.67 -38.27 -24.57
C THR A 14 -19.75 -37.53 -23.77
N ALA A 15 -20.86 -37.25 -24.43
CA ALA A 15 -22.10 -36.77 -23.82
C ALA A 15 -22.94 -37.98 -23.37
N VAL A 16 -23.53 -37.90 -22.17
CA VAL A 16 -24.55 -38.86 -21.71
C VAL A 16 -25.83 -38.08 -21.42
N ALA A 17 -26.87 -38.38 -22.20
CA ALA A 17 -28.23 -37.94 -21.98
C ALA A 17 -28.93 -38.89 -20.99
N GLY A 18 -29.63 -38.34 -20.00
CA GLY A 18 -30.51 -39.08 -19.09
C GLY A 18 -31.83 -38.33 -18.94
N ALA A 19 -32.93 -38.99 -19.28
CA ALA A 19 -34.30 -38.49 -19.27
C ALA A 19 -35.15 -39.20 -18.20
N GLY A 20 -36.19 -38.50 -17.71
CA GLY A 20 -37.28 -39.04 -16.86
C GLY A 20 -37.11 -38.67 -15.38
N LEU A 21 -38.12 -38.21 -14.62
CA LEU A 21 -39.56 -38.46 -14.66
C LEU A 21 -40.31 -37.27 -13.99
N LEU A 22 -41.53 -37.00 -14.45
CA LEU A 22 -42.47 -36.01 -13.87
C LEU A 22 -43.20 -36.59 -12.66
N LEU A 23 -43.33 -35.80 -11.59
CA LEU A 23 -44.44 -35.91 -10.63
C LEU A 23 -44.95 -34.52 -10.28
N THR A 24 -46.20 -34.28 -10.65
CA THR A 24 -47.02 -33.12 -10.29
C THR A 24 -47.54 -33.26 -8.87
N SER A 25 -47.43 -32.18 -8.08
CA SER A 25 -48.09 -32.04 -6.77
C SER A 25 -48.66 -30.63 -6.67
N CYS A 26 -49.99 -30.51 -6.74
CA CYS A 26 -50.73 -29.31 -6.40
C CYS A 26 -50.98 -29.28 -4.89
N GLY A 27 -50.75 -28.12 -4.26
CA GLY A 27 -51.14 -27.83 -2.89
C GLY A 27 -51.22 -26.33 -2.68
N ASP A 28 -52.44 -25.80 -2.78
CA ASP A 28 -52.84 -24.42 -2.48
C ASP A 28 -53.03 -24.25 -0.97
N SER A 29 -52.51 -23.16 -0.39
CA SER A 29 -53.04 -22.52 0.83
C SER A 29 -52.35 -21.17 1.04
N GLY A 30 -53.14 -20.11 1.00
CA GLY A 30 -52.70 -18.74 1.14
C GLY A 30 -52.03 -18.41 2.46
N THR A 31 -51.07 -17.50 2.40
CA THR A 31 -50.68 -16.65 3.51
C THR A 31 -50.29 -15.29 2.95
N THR A 32 -50.83 -14.30 3.64
CA THR A 32 -50.78 -12.86 3.43
C THR A 32 -49.41 -12.35 2.98
N ALA A 33 -49.42 -11.53 1.94
CA ALA A 33 -48.33 -10.63 1.62
C ALA A 33 -48.16 -9.64 2.78
N GLU A 34 -47.18 -9.91 3.64
CA GLU A 34 -46.56 -8.86 4.44
C GLU A 34 -45.41 -8.32 3.58
N SER A 35 -45.62 -7.13 3.03
CA SER A 35 -44.55 -6.34 2.41
C SER A 35 -43.59 -5.90 3.50
N THR A 36 -42.68 -6.78 3.88
CA THR A 36 -41.42 -6.36 4.48
C THR A 36 -40.67 -5.66 3.37
N THR A 37 -40.64 -4.34 3.42
CA THR A 37 -39.68 -3.54 2.68
C THR A 37 -38.31 -3.89 3.23
N THR A 38 -37.73 -4.99 2.72
CA THR A 38 -36.30 -5.23 2.82
C THR A 38 -35.68 -4.14 1.97
N THR A 39 -35.31 -3.03 2.61
CA THR A 39 -34.34 -2.09 2.05
C THR A 39 -33.07 -2.91 1.85
N THR A 40 -32.91 -3.46 0.65
CA THR A 40 -31.62 -3.89 0.13
C THR A 40 -30.79 -2.62 0.06
N SER A 41 -30.08 -2.31 1.15
CA SER A 41 -28.98 -1.38 1.10
C SER A 41 -28.02 -1.96 0.08
N ALA A 42 -27.79 -1.24 -1.01
CA ALA A 42 -26.69 -1.56 -1.91
C ALA A 42 -25.42 -1.71 -1.05
N PRO A 43 -24.52 -2.66 -1.37
CA PRO A 43 -23.23 -2.70 -0.71
C PRO A 43 -22.59 -1.32 -0.87
N MET A 44 -22.27 -0.67 0.25
CA MET A 44 -21.45 0.54 0.22
C MET A 44 -20.16 0.19 -0.54
N PRO A 45 -19.63 1.10 -1.36
CA PRO A 45 -18.31 0.88 -1.95
C PRO A 45 -17.33 0.55 -0.83
N ALA A 46 -16.48 -0.46 -1.04
CA ALA A 46 -15.50 -0.86 -0.03
C ALA A 46 -14.63 0.37 0.32
N GLU A 47 -14.49 0.66 1.61
CA GLU A 47 -13.59 1.71 2.09
C GLU A 47 -12.15 1.39 1.68
N PHE A 48 -11.29 2.41 1.63
CA PHE A 48 -9.86 2.17 1.46
C PHE A 48 -9.34 1.35 2.65
N SER A 49 -8.40 0.45 2.42
CA SER A 49 -7.83 -0.41 3.46
C SER A 49 -6.73 0.29 4.28
N GLY A 50 -6.29 1.47 3.84
CA GLY A 50 -5.42 2.36 4.60
C GLY A 50 -6.21 3.37 5.44
N TYR A 51 -5.48 4.26 6.12
CA TYR A 51 -6.06 5.39 6.83
C TYR A 51 -5.49 6.72 6.34
N VAL A 52 -6.24 7.80 6.57
CA VAL A 52 -5.82 9.17 6.30
C VAL A 52 -5.56 9.85 7.64
N ARG A 53 -4.46 10.60 7.74
CA ARG A 53 -4.20 11.42 8.94
C ARG A 53 -5.02 12.72 8.87
N SER A 54 -5.49 13.17 10.02
CA SER A 54 -6.22 14.43 10.18
C SER A 54 -5.49 15.30 11.21
N PRO A 55 -4.94 16.46 10.81
CA PRO A 55 -4.89 16.99 9.44
C PRO A 55 -4.02 16.13 8.51
N ALA A 56 -4.26 16.26 7.19
CA ALA A 56 -3.42 15.61 6.19
C ALA A 56 -1.97 16.09 6.30
N LEU A 57 -1.02 15.18 6.06
CA LEU A 57 0.40 15.49 6.11
C LEU A 57 0.84 16.13 4.79
N ASP A 58 1.60 17.21 4.87
CA ASP A 58 2.18 17.92 3.74
C ASP A 58 3.70 17.67 3.72
N VAL A 59 4.16 17.04 2.63
CA VAL A 59 5.57 16.73 2.37
C VAL A 59 6.11 17.48 1.16
N SER A 60 5.41 18.52 0.68
CA SER A 60 5.74 19.27 -0.54
C SER A 60 7.10 19.97 -0.48
N SER A 61 7.61 20.24 0.72
CA SER A 61 8.92 20.84 0.97
C SER A 61 10.05 19.84 1.18
N VAL A 62 9.74 18.54 1.25
CA VAL A 62 10.72 17.49 1.54
C VAL A 62 11.44 17.08 0.26
N THR A 63 12.76 17.25 0.25
CA THR A 63 13.67 16.75 -0.79
C THR A 63 14.79 15.96 -0.12
N LEU A 64 15.04 14.74 -0.60
CA LEU A 64 16.11 13.88 -0.10
C LEU A 64 17.05 13.45 -1.23
N PRO A 65 18.34 13.23 -0.98
CA PRO A 65 19.24 12.69 -1.99
C PRO A 65 19.02 11.18 -2.17
N ALA A 66 18.88 10.75 -3.43
CA ALA A 66 19.11 9.37 -3.81
C ALA A 66 20.58 8.97 -3.52
N VAL A 67 20.85 7.67 -3.53
CA VAL A 67 22.21 7.12 -3.26
C VAL A 67 23.30 7.62 -4.22
N ASP A 68 22.93 8.08 -5.42
CA ASP A 68 23.82 8.68 -6.41
C ASP A 68 23.97 10.21 -6.25
N GLY A 69 23.27 10.81 -5.28
CA GLY A 69 23.26 12.25 -5.00
C GLY A 69 22.18 13.03 -5.76
N THR A 70 21.39 12.39 -6.62
CA THR A 70 20.27 13.04 -7.32
C THR A 70 19.23 13.50 -6.30
N PRO A 71 18.79 14.77 -6.31
CA PRO A 71 17.74 15.24 -5.41
C PRO A 71 16.39 14.65 -5.81
N VAL A 72 15.65 14.14 -4.84
CA VAL A 72 14.35 13.49 -4.99
C VAL A 72 13.32 14.25 -4.16
N SER A 73 12.40 14.93 -4.82
CA SER A 73 11.23 15.56 -4.19
C SER A 73 10.27 14.50 -3.67
N MET A 74 9.62 14.70 -2.53
CA MET A 74 8.57 13.77 -2.07
C MET A 74 7.21 14.02 -2.75
N VAL A 75 7.11 15.03 -3.61
CA VAL A 75 5.93 15.27 -4.47
C VAL A 75 5.97 14.32 -5.65
N ALA A 76 4.86 13.65 -5.96
CA ALA A 76 4.75 12.81 -7.13
C ALA A 76 4.71 13.64 -8.43
N ASP A 77 5.03 13.03 -9.56
CA ASP A 77 4.81 13.66 -10.86
C ASP A 77 3.31 13.93 -11.11
N PRO A 78 2.95 14.91 -11.97
CA PRO A 78 1.54 15.27 -12.19
C PRO A 78 0.67 14.09 -12.63
N GLY A 79 -0.35 13.78 -11.83
CA GLY A 79 -1.23 12.63 -12.06
C GLY A 79 -0.68 11.28 -11.60
N ASP A 80 0.53 11.22 -11.06
CA ASP A 80 1.17 10.00 -10.56
C ASP A 80 1.04 9.90 -9.05
N LEU A 81 1.46 8.74 -8.51
CA LEU A 81 1.51 8.49 -7.08
C LEU A 81 2.93 8.09 -6.68
N ARG A 82 3.35 8.56 -5.52
CA ARG A 82 4.63 8.20 -4.93
C ARG A 82 4.44 7.38 -3.66
N LEU A 83 4.96 6.17 -3.70
CA LEU A 83 5.04 5.27 -2.56
C LEU A 83 6.34 5.50 -1.81
N VAL A 84 6.24 5.90 -0.55
CA VAL A 84 7.41 6.14 0.31
C VAL A 84 7.41 5.13 1.44
N TYR A 85 8.54 4.46 1.65
CA TYR A 85 8.77 3.55 2.76
C TYR A 85 10.03 3.92 3.54
N PHE A 86 9.90 4.11 4.85
CA PHE A 86 11.02 4.31 5.75
C PHE A 86 11.47 2.95 6.30
N GLY A 87 12.67 2.50 5.94
CA GLY A 87 13.15 1.18 6.31
C GLY A 87 14.67 1.09 6.36
N TYR A 88 15.23 -0.12 6.51
CA TYR A 88 16.67 -0.33 6.48
C TYR A 88 17.02 -1.77 6.08
N THR A 89 18.17 -1.99 5.47
CA THR A 89 18.51 -3.28 4.83
C THR A 89 18.77 -4.43 5.82
N PHE A 90 19.07 -4.10 7.08
CA PHE A 90 19.36 -5.07 8.14
C PHE A 90 18.14 -5.47 8.97
N CYS A 91 16.93 -5.07 8.57
CA CYS A 91 15.71 -5.47 9.26
C CYS A 91 15.38 -6.94 8.93
N PRO A 92 15.28 -7.84 9.91
CA PRO A 92 15.18 -9.28 9.65
C PRO A 92 13.79 -9.76 9.18
N ASP A 93 12.74 -8.93 9.32
CA ASP A 93 11.36 -9.40 9.16
C ASP A 93 10.46 -8.38 8.42
N VAL A 94 10.14 -7.24 9.06
CA VAL A 94 9.10 -6.34 8.54
C VAL A 94 9.48 -5.64 7.22
N CYS A 95 10.74 -5.20 7.05
CA CYS A 95 11.15 -4.54 5.80
C CYS A 95 11.13 -5.46 4.57
N PRO A 96 11.70 -6.68 4.60
CA PRO A 96 11.63 -7.56 3.43
C PRO A 96 10.19 -8.02 3.16
N ALA A 97 9.34 -8.16 4.17
CA ALA A 97 7.91 -8.46 3.98
C ALA A 97 7.19 -7.32 3.26
N THR A 98 7.30 -6.07 3.74
CA THR A 98 6.68 -4.90 3.08
C THR A 98 7.16 -4.74 1.64
N MET A 99 8.48 -4.80 1.39
CA MET A 99 9.03 -4.66 0.04
C MET A 99 8.63 -5.82 -0.89
N SER A 100 8.38 -7.02 -0.36
CA SER A 100 7.83 -8.14 -1.13
C SER A 100 6.38 -7.87 -1.56
N PHE A 101 5.56 -7.26 -0.70
CA PHE A 101 4.20 -6.85 -1.07
C PHE A 101 4.19 -5.72 -2.09
N VAL A 102 5.08 -4.73 -1.94
CA VAL A 102 5.24 -3.68 -2.95
C VAL A 102 5.64 -4.29 -4.28
N LYS A 103 6.65 -5.17 -4.30
CA LYS A 103 7.04 -5.90 -5.52
C LYS A 103 5.85 -6.61 -6.18
N ALA A 104 5.13 -7.44 -5.43
CA ALA A 104 4.02 -8.20 -5.97
C ALA A 104 2.87 -7.30 -6.48
N THR A 105 2.63 -6.18 -5.79
CA THR A 105 1.67 -5.16 -6.23
C THR A 105 2.11 -4.55 -7.57
N MET A 106 3.35 -4.10 -7.68
CA MET A 106 3.90 -3.53 -8.92
C MET A 106 3.92 -4.56 -10.06
N GLU A 107 4.12 -5.85 -9.79
CA GLU A 107 4.05 -6.91 -10.81
C GLU A 107 2.62 -7.21 -11.30
N ASN A 108 1.62 -6.95 -10.47
CA ASN A 108 0.21 -7.21 -10.79
C ASN A 108 -0.52 -6.01 -11.42
N LEU A 109 -0.05 -4.78 -11.19
CA LEU A 109 -0.64 -3.59 -11.79
C LEU A 109 -0.58 -3.66 -13.33
N PRO A 110 -1.61 -3.16 -14.03
CA PRO A 110 -1.51 -2.87 -15.46
C PRO A 110 -0.27 -2.02 -15.76
N GLU A 111 0.35 -2.24 -16.91
CA GLU A 111 1.58 -1.52 -17.28
C GLU A 111 1.40 0.01 -17.23
N GLU A 112 0.26 0.51 -17.71
CA GLU A 112 -0.09 1.94 -17.68
C GLU A 112 -0.21 2.53 -16.27
N ASP A 113 -0.70 1.74 -15.31
CA ASP A 113 -0.83 2.17 -13.91
C ASP A 113 0.51 2.07 -13.20
N ARG A 114 1.27 0.99 -13.47
CA ARG A 114 2.59 0.76 -12.89
C ARG A 114 3.60 1.85 -13.26
N GLU A 115 3.53 2.38 -14.48
CA GLU A 115 4.39 3.49 -14.94
C GLU A 115 4.11 4.81 -14.20
N ARG A 116 2.93 4.94 -13.59
CA ARG A 116 2.48 6.11 -12.82
C ARG A 116 2.68 5.97 -11.31
N VAL A 117 3.42 4.95 -10.88
CA VAL A 117 3.73 4.70 -9.48
C VAL A 117 5.23 4.70 -9.25
N GLU A 118 5.69 5.74 -8.56
CA GLU A 118 7.07 5.90 -8.13
C GLU A 118 7.25 5.20 -6.78
N VAL A 119 8.35 4.46 -6.59
CA VAL A 119 8.60 3.72 -5.34
C VAL A 119 9.93 4.12 -4.75
N ASP A 120 9.88 4.70 -3.56
CA ASP A 120 11.04 5.21 -2.85
C ASP A 120 11.21 4.50 -1.50
N MET A 121 12.42 4.00 -1.23
CA MET A 121 12.81 3.53 0.09
C MET A 121 13.82 4.49 0.70
N VAL A 122 13.44 5.14 1.80
CA VAL A 122 14.30 6.03 2.60
C VAL A 122 14.96 5.22 3.71
N THR A 123 16.29 5.14 3.71
CA THR A 123 16.99 4.44 4.81
C THR A 123 16.94 5.22 6.12
N VAL A 124 16.52 4.54 7.19
CA VAL A 124 16.64 5.04 8.58
C VAL A 124 17.94 4.62 9.26
N ASP A 125 18.81 3.83 8.58
CA ASP A 125 20.14 3.46 9.06
C ASP A 125 21.28 3.71 8.06
N PRO A 126 21.55 4.99 7.70
CA PRO A 126 22.61 5.33 6.74
C PRO A 126 24.02 4.91 7.18
N ARG A 127 24.20 4.53 8.46
CA ARG A 127 25.48 4.02 8.99
C ARG A 127 25.79 2.60 8.52
N ARG A 128 24.78 1.78 8.28
CA ARG A 128 24.91 0.39 7.83
C ARG A 128 24.54 0.20 6.38
N ASP A 129 23.56 0.97 5.92
CA ASP A 129 23.09 0.98 4.55
C ASP A 129 24.03 1.86 3.73
N THR A 130 25.06 1.25 3.13
CA THR A 130 25.92 1.94 2.16
C THR A 130 25.11 2.20 0.88
N PRO A 131 25.50 3.20 0.06
CA PRO A 131 24.84 3.48 -1.21
C PRO A 131 24.60 2.22 -2.07
N GLU A 132 25.62 1.38 -2.21
CA GLU A 132 25.58 0.18 -3.04
C GLU A 132 24.63 -0.87 -2.47
N LYS A 133 24.68 -1.12 -1.16
CA LYS A 133 23.81 -2.10 -0.49
C LYS A 133 22.35 -1.69 -0.54
N LEU A 134 22.07 -0.41 -0.30
CA LEU A 134 20.70 0.10 -0.35
C LEU A 134 20.16 0.04 -1.77
N GLN A 135 20.96 0.45 -2.77
CA GLN A 135 20.57 0.39 -4.18
C GLN A 135 20.25 -1.04 -4.61
N GLU A 136 21.12 -2.00 -4.28
CA GLU A 136 20.93 -3.42 -4.60
C GLU A 136 19.69 -3.97 -3.89
N TYR A 137 19.50 -3.63 -2.61
CA TYR A 137 18.33 -4.07 -1.85
C TYR A 137 17.04 -3.59 -2.52
N VAL A 138 16.92 -2.29 -2.81
CA VAL A 138 15.70 -1.71 -3.40
C VAL A 138 15.43 -2.30 -4.78
N THR A 139 16.41 -2.37 -5.67
CA THR A 139 16.19 -2.82 -7.06
C THR A 139 15.95 -4.32 -7.19
N ASN A 140 16.36 -5.12 -6.21
CA ASN A 140 15.99 -6.53 -6.11
C ASN A 140 14.48 -6.73 -5.89
N PHE A 141 13.82 -5.78 -5.23
CA PHE A 141 12.36 -5.79 -5.05
C PHE A 141 11.65 -5.07 -6.18
N VAL A 142 12.04 -3.81 -6.45
CA VAL A 142 11.39 -2.95 -7.44
C VAL A 142 12.48 -2.39 -8.35
N PRO A 143 12.66 -2.92 -9.57
CA PRO A 143 13.77 -2.52 -10.46
C PRO A 143 13.84 -1.02 -10.78
N SER A 144 12.69 -0.33 -10.79
CA SER A 144 12.57 1.12 -10.98
C SER A 144 12.63 1.92 -9.67
N GLY A 145 12.75 1.27 -8.52
CA GLY A 145 12.67 1.92 -7.22
C GLY A 145 13.90 2.76 -6.87
N THR A 146 13.67 3.88 -6.18
CA THR A 146 14.72 4.80 -5.76
C THR A 146 15.20 4.45 -4.35
N ALA A 147 16.51 4.25 -4.23
CA ALA A 147 17.17 4.14 -2.93
C ALA A 147 17.54 5.55 -2.44
N ILE A 148 16.96 5.99 -1.32
CA ILE A 148 17.16 7.32 -0.76
C ILE A 148 18.00 7.23 0.52
N ARG A 149 19.08 8.02 0.58
CA ARG A 149 20.05 7.95 1.67
C ARG A 149 20.68 9.31 1.94
N THR A 150 20.61 9.75 3.20
CA THR A 150 21.36 10.93 3.68
C THR A 150 22.12 10.62 4.97
N GLU A 151 23.33 11.18 5.12
CA GLU A 151 24.06 11.19 6.40
C GLU A 151 23.69 12.39 7.28
N ASP A 152 23.00 13.39 6.70
CA ASP A 152 22.46 14.52 7.44
C ASP A 152 21.29 14.06 8.30
N ARG A 153 21.55 13.97 9.61
CA ARG A 153 20.55 13.55 10.60
C ARG A 153 19.37 14.53 10.64
N THR A 154 19.60 15.83 10.53
CA THR A 154 18.53 16.83 10.61
C THR A 154 17.57 16.62 9.45
N LEU A 155 18.10 16.39 8.26
CA LEU A 155 17.30 16.13 7.07
C LEU A 155 16.53 14.81 7.19
N LEU A 156 17.16 13.74 7.68
CA LEU A 156 16.50 12.44 7.85
C LEU A 156 15.39 12.47 8.91
N TYR A 157 15.62 13.09 10.06
CA TYR A 157 14.58 13.21 11.10
C TYR A 157 13.47 14.17 10.67
N GLY A 158 13.82 15.27 10.01
CA GLY A 158 12.84 16.23 9.49
C GLY A 158 11.94 15.62 8.40
N SER A 159 12.49 14.78 7.53
CA SER A 159 11.67 14.06 6.55
C SER A 159 10.77 13.04 7.23
N ALA A 160 11.28 12.21 8.16
CA ALA A 160 10.45 11.26 8.88
C ALA A 160 9.31 11.96 9.66
N ASP A 161 9.59 13.08 10.32
CA ASP A 161 8.59 13.89 11.05
C ASP A 161 7.51 14.45 10.11
N ALA A 162 7.87 14.88 8.89
CA ALA A 162 6.89 15.35 7.90
C ALA A 162 5.92 14.24 7.45
N PHE A 163 6.38 12.99 7.40
CA PHE A 163 5.53 11.81 7.21
C PHE A 163 4.88 11.31 8.52
N GLY A 164 5.24 11.93 9.65
CA GLY A 164 4.93 11.48 11.01
C GLY A 164 5.33 10.03 11.26
N ALA A 165 6.43 9.60 10.65
CA ALA A 165 7.12 8.35 10.85
C ALA A 165 8.13 8.50 12.01
N ASP A 166 8.24 7.48 12.86
CA ASP A 166 9.18 7.45 13.96
C ASP A 166 10.22 6.35 13.74
N PHE A 167 11.46 6.59 14.16
CA PHE A 167 12.47 5.55 14.23
C PHE A 167 13.45 5.79 15.37
N LYS A 168 13.84 4.69 16.03
CA LYS A 168 14.73 4.69 17.17
C LYS A 168 15.70 3.53 17.09
N ALA A 169 16.98 3.86 17.13
CA ALA A 169 18.01 2.85 17.24
C ALA A 169 18.16 2.34 18.69
N SER A 170 18.35 1.04 18.81
CA SER A 170 18.62 0.34 20.06
C SER A 170 19.72 -0.72 19.85
N ILE A 171 20.21 -1.28 20.95
CA ILE A 171 21.05 -2.47 20.96
C ILE A 171 20.27 -3.55 21.70
N ASN A 172 20.07 -4.70 21.07
CA ASN A 172 19.35 -5.82 21.68
C ASN A 172 20.23 -6.59 22.68
N ALA A 173 19.67 -7.61 23.34
CA ALA A 173 20.39 -8.42 24.34
C ALA A 173 21.63 -9.16 23.78
N GLU A 174 21.68 -9.36 22.46
CA GLU A 174 22.76 -10.04 21.74
C GLU A 174 23.84 -9.06 21.24
N GLY A 175 23.70 -7.76 21.54
CA GLY A 175 24.64 -6.72 21.10
C GLY A 175 24.41 -6.27 19.65
N VAL A 176 23.34 -6.73 19.00
CA VAL A 176 22.99 -6.35 17.63
C VAL A 176 22.26 -5.01 17.65
N ARG A 177 22.67 -4.13 16.72
CA ARG A 177 21.98 -2.86 16.51
C ARG A 177 20.65 -3.10 15.79
N GLU A 178 19.58 -2.62 16.37
CA GLU A 178 18.25 -2.66 15.79
C GLU A 178 17.71 -1.26 15.64
N ILE A 179 16.77 -1.08 14.71
CA ILE A 179 16.00 0.14 14.62
C ILE A 179 14.55 -0.26 14.73
N SER A 180 13.89 0.16 15.81
CA SER A 180 12.43 0.19 15.86
C SER A 180 11.99 1.34 14.96
N HIS A 181 11.13 1.09 13.98
CA HIS A 181 10.60 2.15 13.12
C HIS A 181 9.14 1.91 12.77
N THR A 182 8.44 2.99 12.42
CA THR A 182 7.14 2.92 11.75
C THR A 182 7.31 2.16 10.44
N ALA A 183 6.52 1.10 10.26
CA ALA A 183 6.60 0.20 9.11
C ALA A 183 5.46 0.45 8.10
N ASP A 184 4.96 1.68 8.06
CA ASP A 184 3.87 2.10 7.20
C ASP A 184 4.37 2.41 5.79
N LEU A 185 3.48 2.22 4.80
CA LEU A 185 3.68 2.61 3.42
C LEU A 185 2.81 3.83 3.11
N TYR A 186 3.43 4.92 2.70
CA TYR A 186 2.77 6.19 2.46
C TYR A 186 2.50 6.41 0.98
N VAL A 187 1.33 6.93 0.64
CA VAL A 187 0.98 7.37 -0.73
C VAL A 187 0.95 8.88 -0.77
N VAL A 188 1.81 9.47 -1.58
CA VAL A 188 1.87 10.91 -1.82
C VAL A 188 1.37 11.22 -3.23
N ASP A 189 0.59 12.29 -3.38
CA ASP A 189 0.15 12.77 -4.69
C ASP A 189 1.00 13.93 -5.24
N ASP A 190 0.58 14.45 -6.39
CA ASP A 190 1.23 15.54 -7.12
C ASP A 190 1.12 16.92 -6.44
N THR A 191 0.42 17.00 -5.31
CA THR A 191 0.40 18.19 -4.45
C THR A 191 1.40 18.11 -3.31
N GLY A 192 2.00 16.93 -3.09
CA GLY A 192 2.82 16.66 -1.92
C GLY A 192 2.00 16.31 -0.68
N THR A 193 0.73 15.93 -0.83
CA THR A 193 -0.11 15.50 0.29
C THR A 193 0.00 14.00 0.48
N VAL A 194 0.19 13.54 1.71
CA VAL A 194 0.03 12.11 2.05
C VAL A 194 -1.46 11.78 2.09
N ILE A 195 -1.95 11.18 1.01
CA ILE A 195 -3.39 10.93 0.81
C ILE A 195 -3.86 9.60 1.39
N LEU A 196 -2.95 8.65 1.62
CA LEU A 196 -3.27 7.35 2.22
C LEU A 196 -2.03 6.77 2.90
N THR A 197 -2.23 6.08 4.03
CA THR A 197 -1.17 5.34 4.73
C THR A 197 -1.66 3.91 4.96
N TRP A 198 -0.89 2.92 4.48
CA TRP A 198 -1.15 1.52 4.80
C TRP A 198 -0.24 1.09 5.96
N PRO A 199 -0.81 0.63 7.09
CA PRO A 199 -0.01 0.05 8.15
C PRO A 199 0.61 -1.27 7.70
N PHE A 200 1.71 -1.64 8.36
CA PHE A 200 2.30 -2.97 8.18
C PHE A 200 1.25 -4.08 8.34
N GLY A 201 1.28 -5.04 7.41
CA GLY A 201 0.36 -6.18 7.39
C GLY A 201 -0.91 -5.95 6.57
N THR A 202 -1.09 -4.76 5.96
CA THR A 202 -2.13 -4.57 4.93
C THR A 202 -1.95 -5.58 3.81
N ALA A 203 -3.02 -6.26 3.42
CA ALA A 203 -2.95 -7.33 2.44
C ALA A 203 -2.56 -6.77 1.06
N GLN A 204 -1.70 -7.48 0.34
CA GLN A 204 -1.25 -7.08 -0.99
C GLN A 204 -2.42 -6.74 -1.94
N ALA A 205 -3.46 -7.58 -1.97
CA ALA A 205 -4.63 -7.36 -2.84
C ALA A 205 -5.41 -6.08 -2.49
N ASP A 206 -5.36 -5.65 -1.23
CA ASP A 206 -5.97 -4.40 -0.79
C ASP A 206 -5.14 -3.19 -1.25
N ILE A 207 -3.80 -3.27 -1.12
CA ILE A 207 -2.89 -2.23 -1.62
C ILE A 207 -3.07 -2.04 -3.14
N GLU A 208 -3.10 -3.15 -3.89
CA GLU A 208 -3.31 -3.15 -5.34
C GLU A 208 -4.65 -2.50 -5.72
N ARG A 209 -5.75 -2.93 -5.07
CA ARG A 209 -7.09 -2.36 -5.30
C ARG A 209 -7.12 -0.86 -5.01
N ASP A 210 -6.57 -0.45 -3.88
CA ASP A 210 -6.58 0.94 -3.46
C ASP A 210 -5.74 1.81 -4.42
N LEU A 211 -4.57 1.34 -4.87
CA LEU A 211 -3.75 2.05 -5.86
C LEU A 211 -4.49 2.31 -7.17
N VAL A 212 -5.16 1.30 -7.73
CA VAL A 212 -5.94 1.46 -8.97
C VAL A 212 -7.01 2.54 -8.81
N ARG A 213 -7.68 2.58 -7.65
CA ARG A 213 -8.70 3.61 -7.36
C ARG A 213 -8.10 5.00 -7.22
N LEU A 214 -6.96 5.12 -6.53
CA LEU A 214 -6.26 6.39 -6.37
C LEU A 214 -5.76 6.93 -7.73
N LEU A 215 -5.23 6.05 -8.60
CA LEU A 215 -4.78 6.40 -9.96
C LEU A 215 -5.93 6.80 -10.89
N ALA A 216 -7.15 6.30 -10.61
CA ALA A 216 -8.39 6.72 -11.26
C ALA A 216 -8.96 8.03 -10.71
N GLY A 217 -8.31 8.64 -9.71
CA GLY A 217 -8.70 9.93 -9.11
C GLY A 217 -9.68 9.81 -7.95
N GLU A 218 -10.00 8.60 -7.48
CA GLU A 218 -10.72 8.45 -6.21
C GLU A 218 -9.83 8.90 -5.05
N ARG A 219 -10.45 9.43 -3.99
CA ARG A 219 -9.77 9.86 -2.77
C ARG A 219 -10.47 9.27 -1.54
N PRO A 220 -9.73 8.84 -0.51
CA PRO A 220 -10.32 8.37 0.74
C PRO A 220 -11.03 9.52 1.47
N ASP A 221 -12.12 9.20 2.14
CA ASP A 221 -12.85 10.17 2.96
C ASP A 221 -11.94 10.64 4.10
N THR A 222 -11.78 11.96 4.23
CA THR A 222 -11.11 12.54 5.39
C THR A 222 -12.18 12.82 6.43
N GLU A 223 -12.26 12.01 7.49
CA GLU A 223 -13.12 12.38 8.62
C GLU A 223 -12.58 13.70 9.20
N PRO A 224 -13.41 14.76 9.30
CA PRO A 224 -12.95 16.03 9.87
C PRO A 224 -12.42 15.77 11.28
N ALA A 225 -11.29 16.41 11.62
CA ALA A 225 -10.71 16.32 12.95
C ALA A 225 -11.81 16.55 13.99
N ALA A 226 -12.04 15.55 14.86
CA ALA A 226 -13.06 15.66 15.90
C ALA A 226 -12.84 16.96 16.67
N ASP A 227 -13.90 17.76 16.82
CA ASP A 227 -13.85 18.99 17.59
C ASP A 227 -13.20 18.69 18.96
N PRO A 228 -12.22 19.48 19.42
CA PRO A 228 -11.66 19.30 20.74
C PRO A 228 -12.82 19.35 21.74
N PRO A 229 -12.85 18.45 22.76
CA PRO A 229 -13.94 18.44 23.73
C PRO A 229 -14.07 19.84 24.31
N ALA A 230 -15.26 20.43 24.18
CA ALA A 230 -15.56 21.76 24.69
C ALA A 230 -15.09 21.82 26.15
N GLY A 231 -14.03 22.60 26.39
CA GLY A 231 -13.38 22.69 27.68
C GLY A 231 -14.39 23.03 28.76
N GLY A 232 -14.67 22.06 29.64
CA GLY A 232 -15.38 22.31 30.87
C GLY A 232 -14.55 23.26 31.71
N GLY A 233 -14.95 24.53 31.75
CA GLY A 233 -14.37 25.53 32.63
C GLY A 233 -14.62 25.12 34.07
N GLU A 234 -13.58 24.61 34.73
CA GLU A 234 -13.54 24.49 36.18
C GLU A 234 -13.08 25.84 36.74
N GLU A 235 -14.05 26.72 37.02
CA GLU A 235 -13.86 27.85 37.94
C GLU A 235 -13.76 27.28 39.37
N ASP A 236 -12.53 27.05 39.84
CA ASP A 236 -12.30 26.72 41.24
C ASP A 236 -12.11 28.02 42.06
N ARG A 237 -12.93 28.15 43.11
CA ARG A 237 -12.98 29.29 44.06
C ARG A 237 -12.21 28.96 45.33
#